data_AF-A0A9D7MG20-F1
#
_entry.id   AF-A0A9D7MG20-F1
#
_cell.length_a   1.000
_cell.length_b   1.000
_cell.length_c   1.000
_cell.angle_alpha   90.00
_cell.angle_beta   90.00
_cell.angle_gamma   90.00
#
_symmetry.space_group_name_H-M   'P 1'
#
loop_
_entity.id
_entity.type
_entity.pdbx_description
1 polymer ?
#
loop_
_entity_poly.entity_id
_entity_poly.type
_entity_poly.pdbx_seq_one_letter_code
_entity_poly.pdbx_strand_id
1 'polypeptide(L)'
;MPITGLLAQRFARSLRAEGFARFTTIVSVFSVALGSLALIIAISVLRGYEEKIEETAMRFTSHVETKPILGDVIGNARGSMERVATIDGVSSVDIVLNREALARTRSGVDGIVLSALRTVVLRRSSAP
;
A
#
# COMPACT_ATOMS: atom_id res chain seq x y z
N MET A 1 -19.13 -21.56 -38.10
CA MET A 1 -18.61 -22.63 -38.98
C MET A 1 -17.43 -23.32 -38.27
N PRO A 2 -17.62 -24.50 -37.68
CA PRO A 2 -16.59 -25.18 -36.85
C PRO A 2 -15.44 -25.81 -37.66
N ILE A 3 -15.64 -26.02 -38.97
CA ILE A 3 -14.70 -26.70 -39.85
C ILE A 3 -13.42 -25.91 -40.14
N THR A 4 -13.47 -24.58 -40.15
CA THR A 4 -12.31 -23.72 -40.44
C THR A 4 -11.24 -23.79 -39.34
N GLY A 5 -11.65 -23.87 -38.06
CA GLY A 5 -10.72 -24.02 -36.94
C GLY A 5 -9.97 -25.36 -36.99
N LEU A 6 -10.66 -26.46 -37.28
CA LEU A 6 -10.06 -27.79 -37.44
C LEU A 6 -9.09 -27.83 -38.64
N LEU A 7 -9.44 -27.16 -39.74
CA LEU A 7 -8.56 -27.05 -40.91
C LEU A 7 -7.30 -26.25 -40.60
N ALA A 8 -7.44 -25.08 -39.97
CA ALA A 8 -6.33 -24.22 -39.58
C ALA A 8 -5.36 -24.94 -38.62
N GLN A 9 -5.87 -25.65 -37.61
CA GLN A 9 -5.06 -26.37 -36.65
C GLN A 9 -4.34 -27.58 -37.27
N ARG A 10 -4.96 -28.26 -38.24
CA ARG A 10 -4.34 -29.38 -38.99
C ARG A 10 -3.25 -28.90 -39.94
N PHE A 11 -3.47 -27.80 -40.67
CA PHE A 11 -2.45 -27.17 -41.50
C PHE A 11 -1.26 -26.65 -40.66
N ALA A 12 -1.54 -25.97 -39.54
CA ALA A 12 -0.50 -25.48 -38.64
C ALA A 12 0.29 -26.61 -37.97
N ARG A 13 -0.29 -27.80 -37.77
CA ARG A 13 0.43 -28.99 -37.29
C ARG A 13 1.23 -29.67 -38.41
N SER A 14 0.70 -29.71 -39.64
CA SER A 14 1.34 -30.35 -40.80
C SER A 14 2.65 -29.67 -41.22
N LEU A 15 2.73 -28.33 -41.13
CA LEU A 15 3.96 -27.58 -41.45
C LEU A 15 5.08 -27.74 -40.41
N ARG A 16 4.79 -28.30 -39.22
CA ARG A 16 5.76 -28.49 -38.12
C ARG A 16 6.52 -29.81 -38.18
N ALA A 17 6.46 -30.53 -39.32
CA ALA A 17 7.14 -31.81 -39.51
C ALA A 17 8.67 -31.68 -39.64
N GLU A 18 9.19 -30.52 -40.08
CA GLU A 18 10.62 -30.22 -40.07
C GLU A 18 11.09 -29.77 -38.67
N GLY A 19 12.18 -30.35 -38.17
CA GLY A 19 12.69 -30.09 -36.82
C GLY A 19 12.99 -28.62 -36.53
N PHE A 20 13.47 -27.87 -37.54
CA PHE A 20 13.77 -26.44 -37.43
C PHE A 20 12.52 -25.59 -37.18
N ALA A 21 11.42 -25.86 -37.88
CA ALA A 21 10.16 -25.14 -37.72
C ALA A 21 9.52 -25.38 -36.33
N ARG A 22 9.69 -26.58 -35.78
CA ARG A 22 9.20 -26.91 -34.42
C ARG A 22 9.96 -26.14 -33.34
N PHE A 23 11.28 -25.97 -33.50
CA PHE A 23 12.11 -25.22 -32.56
C PHE A 23 11.67 -23.75 -32.48
N THR A 24 11.63 -23.05 -33.62
CA THR A 24 11.25 -21.63 -33.65
C THR A 24 9.85 -21.39 -33.10
N THR A 25 8.89 -22.26 -33.42
CA THR A 25 7.53 -22.14 -32.86
C THR A 25 7.54 -22.12 -31.34
N ILE A 26 8.27 -23.06 -30.70
CA ILE A 26 8.31 -23.18 -29.24
C ILE A 26 8.91 -21.90 -28.65
N VAL A 27 10.03 -21.43 -29.21
CA VAL A 27 10.71 -20.21 -28.74
C VAL A 27 9.81 -18.98 -28.88
N SER A 28 9.10 -18.82 -30.01
CA SER A 28 8.18 -17.69 -30.22
C SER A 28 7.00 -17.68 -29.25
N VAL A 29 6.41 -18.85 -28.97
CA VAL A 29 5.31 -18.93 -27.98
C VAL A 29 5.84 -18.67 -26.58
N PHE A 30 7.03 -19.17 -26.27
CA PHE A 30 7.65 -19.00 -24.95
C PHE A 30 8.00 -17.54 -24.67
N SER A 31 8.52 -16.78 -25.64
CA SER A 31 8.86 -15.37 -25.44
C SER A 31 7.63 -14.49 -25.20
N VAL A 32 6.54 -14.71 -25.96
CA VAL A 32 5.28 -13.99 -25.77
C VAL A 32 4.65 -14.35 -24.42
N ALA A 33 4.68 -15.63 -24.04
CA ALA A 33 4.19 -16.07 -22.73
C ALA A 33 4.98 -15.42 -21.60
N LEU A 34 6.32 -15.42 -21.67
CA LEU A 34 7.17 -14.83 -20.64
C LEU A 34 6.98 -13.31 -20.54
N GLY A 35 6.88 -12.61 -21.68
CA GLY A 35 6.68 -11.16 -21.72
C GLY A 35 5.31 -10.74 -21.20
N SER A 36 4.24 -11.41 -21.63
CA SER A 36 2.89 -11.13 -21.14
C SER A 36 2.73 -11.46 -19.65
N LEU A 37 3.33 -12.56 -19.17
CA LEU A 37 3.33 -12.92 -17.75
C LEU A 37 4.01 -11.85 -16.90
N ALA A 38 5.19 -11.38 -17.30
CA ALA A 38 5.90 -10.32 -16.59
C ALA A 38 5.07 -9.02 -16.53
N LEU A 39 4.43 -8.65 -17.64
CA LEU A 39 3.59 -7.44 -17.69
C LEU A 39 2.35 -7.56 -16.80
N ILE A 40 1.68 -8.71 -16.79
CA ILE A 40 0.53 -8.99 -15.93
C ILE A 40 0.94 -8.89 -14.46
N ILE A 41 2.07 -9.49 -14.07
CA ILE A 41 2.58 -9.43 -12.70
C ILE A 41 2.89 -7.99 -12.29
N ALA A 42 3.58 -7.23 -13.15
CA ALA A 42 3.92 -5.83 -12.85
C ALA A 42 2.67 -4.97 -12.62
N ILE A 43 1.67 -5.10 -13.51
CA ILE A 43 0.39 -4.38 -13.36
C ILE A 43 -0.34 -4.84 -12.10
N SER A 44 -0.33 -6.14 -11.79
CA SER A 44 -0.97 -6.69 -10.59
C SER A 44 -0.35 -6.11 -9.31
N VAL A 45 0.99 -6.02 -9.27
CA VAL A 45 1.71 -5.43 -8.14
C VAL A 45 1.35 -3.95 -8.01
N LEU A 46 1.40 -3.19 -9.11
CA LEU A 46 1.08 -1.76 -9.09
C LEU A 46 -0.35 -1.49 -8.61
N ARG A 47 -1.34 -2.24 -9.11
CA ARG A 47 -2.74 -2.11 -8.67
C ARG A 47 -2.91 -2.44 -7.19
N GLY A 48 -2.24 -3.48 -6.70
CA GLY A 48 -2.26 -3.82 -5.27
C GLY A 48 -1.63 -2.73 -4.40
N TYR A 49 -0.58 -2.07 -4.87
CA TYR A 49 0.00 -0.92 -4.18
C TYR A 49 -0.92 0.30 -4.20
N GLU A 50 -1.58 0.57 -5.33
CA GLU A 50 -2.52 1.69 -5.47
C GLU A 50 -3.66 1.58 -4.46
N GLU A 51 -4.30 0.39 -4.37
CA GLU A 51 -5.34 0.12 -3.38
C GLU A 51 -4.82 0.31 -1.95
N LYS A 52 -3.56 -0.07 -1.68
CA LYS A 52 -2.98 0.08 -0.36
C LYS A 52 -2.68 1.53 0.01
N ILE A 53 -2.19 2.32 -0.94
CA ILE A 53 -1.95 3.75 -0.76
C ILE A 53 -3.29 4.47 -0.59
N GLU A 54 -4.30 4.13 -1.37
CA GLU A 54 -5.64 4.70 -1.26
C GLU A 54 -6.27 4.38 0.11
N GLU A 55 -6.23 3.12 0.56
CA GLU A 55 -6.72 2.72 1.88
C GLU A 55 -6.00 3.50 2.99
N THR A 56 -4.69 3.65 2.86
CA THR A 56 -3.87 4.38 3.83
C THR A 56 -4.22 5.87 3.83
N ALA A 57 -4.37 6.48 2.65
CA ALA A 57 -4.75 7.88 2.50
C ALA A 57 -6.17 8.14 3.04
N MET A 58 -7.13 7.24 2.78
CA MET A 58 -8.48 7.32 3.35
C MET A 58 -8.47 7.18 4.88
N ARG A 59 -7.61 6.32 5.45
CA ARG A 59 -7.42 6.22 6.90
C ARG A 59 -6.88 7.52 7.50
N PHE A 60 -5.95 8.19 6.82
CA PHE A 60 -5.40 9.48 7.28
C PHE A 60 -6.39 10.64 7.11
N THR A 61 -7.14 10.71 6.01
CA THR A 61 -8.12 11.79 5.79
C THR A 61 -9.33 11.68 6.72
N SER A 62 -9.65 10.47 7.20
CA SER A 62 -10.76 10.25 8.14
C SER A 62 -10.46 10.74 9.58
N HIS A 63 -9.22 11.12 9.89
CA HIS A 63 -8.88 11.77 11.15
C HIS A 63 -8.30 13.16 10.83
N VAL A 64 -9.04 14.22 11.14
CA VAL A 64 -8.57 15.60 10.94
C VAL A 64 -7.38 15.86 11.87
N GLU A 65 -6.16 15.70 11.39
CA GLU A 65 -4.93 16.05 12.12
C GLU A 65 -4.61 17.53 11.94
N THR A 66 -4.88 18.35 12.96
CA THR A 66 -4.43 19.75 12.99
C THR A 66 -2.98 19.82 13.49
N LYS A 67 -2.03 20.06 12.58
CA LYS A 67 -0.61 20.29 12.91
C LYS A 67 -0.27 21.80 12.86
N PRO A 68 0.52 22.33 13.80
CA PRO A 68 1.05 23.70 13.69
C PRO A 68 1.95 23.82 12.46
N ILE A 69 1.73 24.87 11.65
CA ILE A 69 2.52 25.18 10.44
C ILE A 69 3.97 25.59 10.78
N LEU A 70 4.17 26.18 11.95
CA LEU A 70 5.48 26.51 12.50
C LEU A 70 5.78 25.49 13.59
N GLY A 71 6.91 24.79 13.50
CA GLY A 71 7.35 23.72 14.40
C GLY A 71 7.69 24.19 15.82
N ASP A 72 6.87 25.07 16.38
CA ASP A 72 6.98 25.55 17.74
C ASP A 72 5.91 24.89 18.61
N VAL A 73 6.32 24.54 19.83
CA VAL A 73 5.48 23.86 20.80
C VAL A 73 4.27 24.74 21.08
N ILE A 74 3.05 24.20 20.95
CA ILE A 74 1.82 24.95 21.20
C ILE A 74 1.83 25.40 22.66
N GLY A 75 2.27 26.63 22.93
CA GLY A 75 2.31 27.21 24.28
C GLY A 75 0.93 27.30 24.93
N ASN A 76 -0.14 27.17 24.15
CA ASN A 76 -1.54 27.16 24.59
C ASN A 76 -2.34 26.00 23.98
N ALA A 77 -1.90 24.75 24.18
CA ALA A 77 -2.63 23.55 23.76
C ALA A 77 -4.11 23.55 24.25
N ARG A 78 -4.40 24.14 25.42
CA ARG A 78 -5.76 24.21 25.98
C ARG A 78 -6.68 25.21 25.27
N GLY A 79 -6.20 26.40 24.89
CA GLY A 79 -7.02 27.43 24.25
C GLY A 79 -7.42 27.07 22.81
N SER A 80 -6.58 26.31 22.11
CA SER A 80 -6.91 25.77 20.78
C SER A 80 -7.88 24.60 20.86
N MET A 81 -7.79 23.75 21.90
CA MET A 81 -8.76 22.69 22.15
C MET A 81 -10.17 23.24 22.39
N GLU A 82 -10.29 24.32 23.16
CA GLU A 82 -11.59 24.90 23.54
C GLU A 82 -12.31 25.54 22.32
N ARG A 83 -11.55 26.11 21.38
CA ARG A 83 -12.07 26.65 20.10
C ARG A 83 -12.45 25.57 19.09
N VAL A 84 -11.76 24.44 19.08
CA VAL A 84 -12.06 23.32 18.17
C VAL A 84 -13.21 22.46 18.72
N ALA A 85 -13.36 22.38 20.05
CA ALA A 85 -14.47 21.71 20.70
C ALA A 85 -15.82 22.42 20.56
N THR A 86 -15.85 23.70 20.16
CA THR A 86 -17.10 24.44 19.90
C THR A 86 -17.68 24.20 18.50
N ILE A 87 -17.01 23.43 17.64
CA ILE A 87 -17.46 23.13 16.29
C ILE A 87 -18.33 21.87 16.32
N ASP A 88 -19.58 21.99 15.84
CA ASP A 88 -20.57 20.92 15.85
C ASP A 88 -20.13 19.77 14.93
N GLY A 89 -19.99 18.57 15.49
CA GLY A 89 -19.51 17.36 14.79
C GLY A 89 -18.16 16.79 15.26
N VAL A 90 -17.47 17.40 16.23
CA VAL A 90 -16.19 16.89 16.76
C VAL A 90 -16.43 15.91 17.92
N SER A 91 -16.22 14.61 17.69
CA SER A 91 -16.46 13.55 18.68
C SER A 91 -15.33 13.36 19.71
N SER A 92 -14.07 13.65 19.35
CA SER A 92 -12.92 13.52 20.25
C SER A 92 -11.69 14.26 19.71
N VAL A 93 -11.02 15.04 20.56
CA VAL A 93 -9.74 15.69 20.26
C VAL A 93 -8.68 15.08 21.17
N ASP A 94 -7.63 14.50 20.60
CA ASP A 94 -6.48 13.98 21.34
C ASP A 94 -5.17 14.66 20.88
N ILE A 95 -4.22 14.81 21.80
CA ILE A 95 -2.93 15.44 21.53
C ILE A 95 -1.89 14.33 21.42
N VAL A 96 -1.30 14.20 20.24
CA VAL A 96 -0.21 13.26 19.98
C VAL A 96 1.11 14.03 19.89
N LEU A 97 2.10 13.63 20.69
CA LEU A 97 3.46 14.17 20.60
C LEU A 97 4.39 13.11 19.99
N ASN A 98 4.86 13.36 18.77
CA ASN A 98 5.86 12.53 18.11
C ASN A 98 7.24 13.19 18.24
N ARG A 99 8.23 12.45 18.74
CA ARG A 99 9.64 12.85 18.75
C ARG A 99 10.52 11.71 18.24
N GLU A 100 11.46 12.04 17.38
CA GLU A 100 12.52 11.11 16.97
C GLU A 100 13.58 11.02 18.08
N ALA A 101 14.03 9.81 18.41
CA ALA A 101 15.04 9.56 19.42
C ALA A 101 15.97 8.43 18.99
N LEU A 102 17.20 8.42 19.51
CA LEU A 102 18.14 7.33 19.27
C LEU A 102 18.10 6.37 20.46
N ALA A 103 17.70 5.12 20.24
CA ALA A 103 17.77 4.07 21.23
C ALA A 103 19.13 3.40 21.15
N ARG A 104 19.90 3.49 22.23
CA ARG A 104 21.19 2.80 22.34
C ARG A 104 20.99 1.53 23.16
N THR A 105 21.19 0.38 22.52
CA THR A 105 21.25 -0.93 23.17
C THR A 105 22.70 -1.45 23.14
N ARG A 106 23.01 -2.46 23.96
CA ARG A 106 24.36 -3.06 24.06
C ARG A 106 24.91 -3.59 22.72
N SER A 107 24.04 -3.80 21.71
CA SER A 107 24.37 -4.30 20.37
C SER A 107 24.39 -3.23 19.26
N GLY A 108 24.07 -1.96 19.55
CA GLY A 108 24.03 -0.91 18.52
C GLY A 108 23.15 0.29 18.89
N VAL A 109 23.25 1.35 18.09
CA VAL A 109 22.39 2.53 18.15
C VAL A 109 21.42 2.46 17.00
N ASP A 110 20.12 2.49 17.29
CA ASP A 110 19.06 2.47 16.29
C ASP A 110 18.14 3.69 16.44
N GLY A 111 17.63 4.19 15.33
CA GLY A 111 16.70 5.32 15.30
C GLY A 111 15.29 4.86 15.62
N ILE A 112 14.68 5.40 16.69
CA ILE A 112 13.32 5.10 17.10
C ILE A 112 12.43 6.33 17.04
N VAL A 113 11.17 6.17 16.65
CA VAL A 113 10.16 7.22 16.73
C VAL A 113 9.34 7.00 18.00
N LEU A 114 9.45 7.94 18.95
CA LEU A 114 8.67 7.94 20.18
C LEU A 114 7.36 8.70 19.94
N SER A 115 6.25 7.98 19.98
CA SER A 115 4.90 8.55 19.91
C SER A 115 4.27 8.50 21.30
N ALA A 116 4.15 9.65 21.96
CA ALA A 116 3.51 9.75 23.27
C ALA A 116 2.02 10.08 23.12
N LEU A 117 1.17 9.18 23.60
CA LEU A 117 -0.28 9.35 23.71
C LEU A 117 -0.65 9.64 25.17
N ARG A 118 -1.64 10.50 25.39
CA ARG A 118 -2.17 10.76 26.73
C ARG A 118 -2.91 9.52 27.24
N THR A 119 -2.53 9.01 28.41
CA THR A 119 -2.91 7.71 29.01
C THR A 119 -4.42 7.45 29.22
N VAL A 120 -5.33 8.35 28.84
CA VAL A 120 -6.77 8.23 29.12
C VAL A 120 -7.45 7.11 28.31
N VAL A 121 -6.86 6.65 27.20
CA VAL A 121 -7.53 5.73 26.27
C VAL A 121 -7.25 4.24 26.55
N LEU A 122 -6.21 3.88 27.31
CA LEU A 122 -5.80 2.47 27.49
C LEU A 122 -6.59 1.68 28.56
N ARG A 123 -7.66 2.24 29.15
CA ARG A 123 -8.42 1.59 30.23
C ARG A 123 -9.85 1.18 29.85
N ARG A 124 -10.15 0.93 28.57
CA ARG A 124 -11.48 0.45 28.16
C ARG A 124 -11.54 -0.83 27.30
N SER A 125 -10.42 -1.51 27.09
CA SER A 125 -10.39 -2.80 26.37
C SER A 125 -9.72 -3.90 27.18
N SER A 126 -10.17 -4.10 28.43
CA SER A 126 -9.91 -5.32 29.21
C SER A 126 -10.79 -5.36 30.45
N ALA A 127 -12.01 -5.85 30.30
CA ALA A 127 -12.76 -6.61 31.32
C ALA A 127 -14.06 -7.15 30.69
N PRO A 128 -14.49 -8.35 31.10
CA PRO A 128 -15.17 -9.36 30.28
C PRO A 128 -16.64 -9.09 29.94
#